data_AF-A0A3M8BYL3-F1
#
_entry.id   AF-A0A3M8BYL3-F1
#
_cell.length_a   1.000
_cell.length_b   1.000
_cell.length_c   1.000
_cell.angle_alpha   90.00
_cell.angle_beta   90.00
_cell.angle_gamma   90.00
#
_symmetry.space_group_name_H-M   'P 1'
#
loop_
_entity.id
_entity.type
_entity.pdbx_description
1 polymer ?
#
loop_
_entity_poly.entity_id
_entity_poly.type
_entity_poly.pdbx_seq_one_letter_code
_entity_poly.pdbx_strand_id
1 'polypeptide(L)'
;MILTSVIWLCLWVLPLSSHAAGAPADLQALIDKAAPGETVTIPAGEYAGPLRVTKPITLQASGEVIIRSATDDPVLTIESNNVTVSGLQLQDSRINNPLATLVVHGNQNVIEQIQIDTMGTGIQLLESSFNQLRNIRVTGHVLDPSEVAADIGHDHSAHQQLTKPVQQPGAEAKKGNGIDLRRSHQNQIIGNQILNLFDGIYLESSQENIIEQNQVAKSRYGIHLMGTSSTRIANNIGNGNVTGAMLMDTSTATVTNNRFLKQKDNPNSQGILLFSVTDSVLEGNHIEGNRVGLYLEQSTGNSVKNNALTLNFIGMQVKDTADNQLMSNQFVSNVIQAQAQDSKADSFDGNYWDNLQALDVNGDERSDLSYEMNPFFLALTDAVPPYQLFFQSPGFVFLESLFSVGGDQIRDTAPLMSPVIQDDLEGQQEATVGQTGLLGAGLLMFSFLFIYLGVRRK
;
A
#
# COMPACT_ATOMS: atom_id res chain seq x y z
N MET A 1 -70.28 25.64 -41.16
CA MET A 1 -70.09 25.75 -39.71
C MET A 1 -69.30 24.51 -39.27
N ILE A 2 -68.23 24.69 -38.48
CA ILE A 2 -67.32 23.67 -37.88
C ILE A 2 -66.17 23.21 -38.83
N LEU A 3 -65.01 23.90 -38.79
CA LEU A 3 -63.74 23.64 -38.05
C LEU A 3 -62.88 22.50 -38.67
N THR A 4 -61.84 22.72 -39.48
CA THR A 4 -60.43 23.19 -39.22
C THR A 4 -59.65 22.40 -38.16
N SER A 5 -58.64 21.62 -38.60
CA SER A 5 -57.36 21.38 -37.90
C SER A 5 -56.37 20.64 -38.82
N VAL A 6 -55.42 21.37 -39.40
CA VAL A 6 -54.17 20.78 -39.95
C VAL A 6 -53.03 21.56 -39.32
N ILE A 7 -52.25 20.84 -38.51
CA ILE A 7 -51.09 21.34 -37.78
C ILE A 7 -49.93 21.46 -38.77
N TRP A 8 -49.39 22.66 -38.93
CA TRP A 8 -48.12 22.91 -39.63
C TRP A 8 -46.97 22.83 -38.62
N LEU A 9 -46.05 21.91 -38.83
CA LEU A 9 -44.81 21.77 -38.04
C LEU A 9 -43.71 22.60 -38.71
N CYS A 10 -43.36 23.76 -38.14
CA CYS A 10 -42.18 24.52 -38.55
C CYS A 10 -40.92 23.93 -37.90
N LEU A 11 -40.08 23.27 -38.70
CA LEU A 11 -38.70 22.95 -38.34
C LEU A 11 -37.85 24.22 -38.33
N TRP A 12 -37.40 24.63 -37.15
CA TRP A 12 -36.29 25.58 -37.00
C TRP A 12 -34.99 24.78 -36.88
N VAL A 13 -34.22 24.75 -37.96
CA VAL A 13 -32.84 24.27 -37.95
C VAL A 13 -31.97 25.40 -37.36
N LEU A 14 -31.61 25.28 -36.08
CA LEU A 14 -30.54 26.09 -35.50
C LEU A 14 -29.20 25.57 -36.05
N PRO A 15 -28.32 26.44 -36.58
CA PRO A 15 -26.98 26.00 -36.95
C PRO A 15 -26.21 25.71 -35.66
N LEU A 16 -25.85 24.44 -35.46
CA LEU A 16 -24.78 24.05 -34.55
C LEU A 16 -23.52 24.77 -35.02
N SER A 17 -23.13 25.82 -34.30
CA SER A 17 -21.83 26.45 -34.47
C SER A 17 -20.77 25.42 -34.08
N SER A 18 -20.22 24.71 -35.05
CA SER A 18 -18.96 23.99 -34.89
C SER A 18 -17.90 25.04 -34.55
N HIS A 19 -17.57 25.18 -33.28
CA HIS A 19 -16.31 25.79 -32.91
C HIS A 19 -15.23 24.87 -33.49
N ALA A 20 -14.67 25.28 -34.62
CA ALA A 20 -13.40 24.76 -35.07
C ALA A 20 -12.38 25.16 -34.00
N ALA A 21 -12.16 24.26 -33.03
CA ALA A 21 -10.99 24.30 -32.19
C ALA A 21 -9.79 24.26 -33.14
N GLY A 22 -9.12 25.40 -33.30
CA GLY A 22 -7.82 25.43 -33.96
C GLY A 22 -6.95 24.35 -33.33
N ALA A 23 -6.13 23.67 -34.16
CA ALA A 23 -5.19 22.67 -33.66
C ALA A 23 -4.50 23.23 -32.41
N PRO A 24 -4.50 22.49 -31.27
CA PRO A 24 -3.95 23.00 -30.03
C PRO A 24 -2.53 23.50 -30.30
N ALA A 25 -2.22 24.72 -29.82
CA ALA A 25 -0.90 25.30 -29.97
C ALA A 25 0.16 24.30 -29.46
N ASP A 26 1.30 24.23 -30.14
CA ASP A 26 2.43 23.42 -29.71
C ASP A 26 2.81 23.80 -28.26
N LEU A 27 2.50 22.90 -27.33
CA LEU A 27 2.66 23.15 -25.90
C LEU A 27 4.13 23.30 -25.53
N GLN A 28 5.04 22.58 -26.20
CA GLN A 28 6.47 22.74 -25.97
C GLN A 28 6.92 24.14 -26.36
N ALA A 29 6.43 24.69 -27.47
CA ALA A 29 6.76 26.06 -27.88
C ALA A 29 6.28 27.11 -26.87
N LEU A 30 5.16 26.88 -26.19
CA LEU A 30 4.69 27.75 -25.09
C LEU A 30 5.62 27.68 -23.87
N ILE A 31 6.04 26.47 -23.50
CA ILE A 31 7.03 26.24 -22.43
C ILE A 31 8.35 26.94 -22.77
N ASP A 32 8.82 26.79 -24.00
CA ASP A 32 10.09 27.36 -24.47
C ASP A 32 10.06 28.89 -24.53
N LYS A 33 8.89 29.50 -24.80
CA LYS A 33 8.73 30.96 -24.83
C LYS A 33 8.58 31.58 -23.44
N ALA A 34 8.06 30.85 -22.45
CA ALA A 34 7.82 31.36 -21.11
C ALA A 34 9.10 31.89 -20.44
N ALA A 35 9.01 33.02 -19.76
CA ALA A 35 10.10 33.53 -18.93
C ALA A 35 10.25 32.67 -17.66
N PRO A 36 11.47 32.56 -17.09
CA PRO A 36 11.64 31.96 -15.76
C PRO A 36 10.74 32.63 -14.72
N GLY A 37 10.02 31.83 -13.94
CA GLY A 37 9.01 32.23 -12.96
C GLY A 37 7.60 32.43 -13.53
N GLU A 38 7.43 32.41 -14.86
CA GLU A 38 6.14 32.60 -15.50
C GLU A 38 5.19 31.40 -15.29
N THR A 39 3.89 31.69 -15.26
CA THR A 39 2.84 30.68 -15.27
C THR A 39 2.31 30.47 -16.68
N VAL A 40 2.46 29.26 -17.21
CA VAL A 40 1.87 28.82 -18.47
C VAL A 40 0.52 28.15 -18.16
N THR A 41 -0.57 28.85 -18.46
CA THR A 41 -1.92 28.29 -18.37
C THR A 41 -2.24 27.49 -19.63
N ILE A 42 -2.54 26.22 -19.47
CA ILE A 42 -2.78 25.28 -20.57
C ILE A 42 -4.30 25.08 -20.70
N PRO A 43 -4.92 25.50 -21.82
CA PRO A 43 -6.35 25.31 -22.03
C PRO A 43 -6.69 23.82 -22.20
N ALA A 44 -7.94 23.47 -21.92
CA ALA A 44 -8.41 22.10 -22.11
C ALA A 44 -8.16 21.63 -23.55
N GLY A 45 -7.65 20.41 -23.70
CA GLY A 45 -7.27 19.84 -24.99
C GLY A 45 -6.34 18.65 -24.87
N GLU A 46 -6.10 18.01 -26.01
CA GLU A 46 -5.11 16.94 -26.16
C GLU A 46 -3.84 17.49 -26.80
N TYR A 47 -2.69 17.14 -26.23
CA TYR A 47 -1.39 17.62 -26.67
C TYR A 47 -0.42 16.45 -26.87
N ALA A 48 0.45 16.59 -27.87
CA ALA A 48 1.55 15.66 -28.08
C ALA A 48 2.70 15.98 -27.12
N GLY A 49 3.19 14.96 -26.44
CA GLY A 49 4.52 14.95 -25.81
C GLY A 49 5.60 14.47 -26.78
N PRO A 50 6.86 14.36 -26.32
CA PRO A 50 7.32 14.57 -24.95
C PRO A 50 7.43 16.05 -24.60
N LEU A 51 7.17 16.40 -23.34
CA LEU A 51 7.36 17.76 -22.80
C LEU A 51 8.63 17.82 -21.94
N ARG A 52 9.43 18.88 -22.10
CA ARG A 52 10.63 19.13 -21.29
C ARG A 52 10.55 20.50 -20.63
N VAL A 53 10.70 20.52 -19.31
CA VAL A 53 10.73 21.74 -18.50
C VAL A 53 12.16 21.97 -17.98
N THR A 54 12.86 22.89 -18.64
CA THR A 54 14.30 23.16 -18.41
C THR A 54 14.57 24.41 -17.57
N LYS A 55 13.52 25.16 -17.22
CA LYS A 55 13.56 26.41 -16.46
C LYS A 55 12.47 26.44 -15.38
N PRO A 56 12.64 27.21 -14.29
CA PRO A 56 11.63 27.30 -13.24
C PRO A 56 10.40 27.99 -13.79
N ILE A 57 9.27 27.29 -13.91
CA ILE A 57 7.99 27.82 -14.39
C ILE A 57 6.84 27.09 -13.69
N THR A 58 5.63 27.65 -13.79
CA THR A 58 4.40 26.95 -13.37
C THR A 58 3.63 26.50 -14.60
N LEU A 59 3.36 25.21 -14.72
CA LEU A 59 2.42 24.64 -15.70
C LEU A 59 1.09 24.36 -15.01
N GLN A 60 0.03 25.04 -15.46
CA GLN A 60 -1.29 24.94 -14.83
C GLN A 60 -2.37 24.65 -15.87
N ALA A 61 -3.05 23.52 -15.73
CA ALA A 61 -4.23 23.24 -16.53
C ALA A 61 -5.40 24.15 -16.14
N SER A 62 -6.14 24.68 -17.13
CA SER A 62 -7.41 25.41 -16.91
C SER A 62 -8.65 24.55 -17.24
N GLY A 63 -8.46 23.24 -17.38
CA GLY A 63 -9.49 22.24 -17.65
C GLY A 63 -8.87 20.87 -17.86
N GLU A 64 -9.53 20.01 -18.62
CA GLU A 64 -9.00 18.69 -18.96
C GLU A 64 -7.86 18.81 -19.98
N VAL A 65 -6.62 18.60 -19.54
CA VAL A 65 -5.41 18.63 -20.38
C VAL A 65 -4.79 17.24 -20.42
N ILE A 66 -4.81 16.61 -21.60
CA ILE A 66 -4.27 15.26 -21.79
C ILE A 66 -2.99 15.35 -22.61
N ILE A 67 -1.89 14.81 -22.10
CA ILE A 67 -0.61 14.70 -22.79
C ILE A 67 -0.35 13.24 -23.14
N ARG A 68 -0.09 12.97 -24.43
CA ARG A 68 0.24 11.64 -24.95
C ARG A 68 1.59 11.68 -25.63
N SER A 69 2.51 10.79 -25.29
CA SER A 69 3.74 10.61 -26.05
C SER A 69 3.60 9.44 -27.03
N ALA A 70 3.99 9.66 -28.29
CA ALA A 70 4.13 8.61 -29.30
C ALA A 70 5.61 8.21 -29.52
N THR A 71 6.52 8.72 -28.68
CA THR A 71 7.95 8.44 -28.72
C THR A 71 8.35 7.48 -27.61
N ASP A 72 9.62 7.08 -27.60
CA ASP A 72 10.19 6.27 -26.50
C ASP A 72 10.59 7.11 -25.27
N ASP A 73 10.52 8.44 -25.37
CA ASP A 73 10.85 9.38 -24.30
C ASP A 73 9.70 9.53 -23.29
N PRO A 74 9.99 9.92 -22.03
CA PRO A 74 8.98 10.27 -21.04
C PRO A 74 7.95 11.26 -21.56
N VAL A 75 6.69 11.12 -21.12
CA VAL A 75 5.62 12.07 -21.50
C VAL A 75 5.96 13.47 -20.99
N LEU A 76 6.52 13.56 -19.79
CA LEU A 76 6.99 14.81 -19.19
C LEU A 76 8.31 14.58 -18.45
N THR A 77 9.28 15.46 -18.70
CA THR A 77 10.56 15.52 -17.97
C THR A 77 10.73 16.89 -17.34
N ILE A 78 10.98 16.92 -16.03
CA ILE A 78 11.30 18.13 -15.25
C ILE A 78 12.79 18.14 -14.95
N GLU A 79 13.55 18.96 -15.69
CA GLU A 79 15.00 19.08 -15.54
C GLU A 79 15.40 20.25 -14.62
N SER A 80 14.52 21.24 -14.47
CA SER A 80 14.77 22.42 -13.65
C SER A 80 14.35 22.25 -12.19
N ASN A 81 14.93 23.08 -11.32
CA ASN A 81 14.45 23.27 -9.96
C ASN A 81 13.28 24.26 -9.93
N ASN A 82 12.50 24.26 -8.84
CA ASN A 82 11.44 25.25 -8.60
C ASN A 82 10.38 25.30 -9.72
N VAL A 83 10.03 24.14 -10.26
CA VAL A 83 8.93 23.96 -11.21
C VAL A 83 7.68 23.56 -10.45
N THR A 84 6.55 24.14 -10.83
CA THR A 84 5.22 23.67 -10.39
C THR A 84 4.48 23.07 -11.57
N VAL A 85 3.94 21.86 -11.44
CA VAL A 85 3.08 21.23 -12.46
C VAL A 85 1.77 20.81 -11.80
N SER A 86 0.65 21.27 -12.34
CA SER A 86 -0.66 21.07 -11.75
C SER A 86 -1.75 20.76 -12.78
N GLY A 87 -2.56 19.74 -12.49
CA GLY A 87 -3.82 19.45 -13.19
C GLY A 87 -3.70 18.72 -14.54
N LEU A 88 -2.55 18.11 -14.86
CA LEU A 88 -2.36 17.40 -16.13
C LEU A 88 -2.78 15.93 -16.04
N GLN A 89 -3.23 15.38 -17.17
CA GLN A 89 -3.37 13.94 -17.38
C GLN A 89 -2.27 13.45 -18.32
N LEU A 90 -1.48 12.47 -17.90
CA LEU A 90 -0.39 11.88 -18.68
C LEU A 90 -0.75 10.45 -19.06
N GLN A 91 -0.70 10.14 -20.35
CA GLN A 91 -1.02 8.79 -20.84
C GLN A 91 0.19 8.19 -21.56
N ASP A 92 0.60 7.01 -21.12
CA ASP A 92 1.84 6.37 -21.54
C ASP A 92 1.63 4.89 -21.85
N SER A 93 1.73 4.57 -23.14
CA SER A 93 1.58 3.21 -23.66
C SER A 93 2.91 2.45 -23.77
N ARG A 94 4.04 3.03 -23.34
CA ARG A 94 5.34 2.38 -23.43
C ARG A 94 5.40 1.21 -22.45
N ILE A 95 5.71 0.02 -22.96
CA ILE A 95 5.90 -1.18 -22.14
C ILE A 95 7.39 -1.40 -21.85
N ASN A 96 7.69 -1.92 -20.66
CA ASN A 96 9.05 -2.35 -20.28
C ASN A 96 10.13 -1.26 -20.45
N ASN A 97 9.74 0.03 -20.40
CA ASN A 97 10.67 1.14 -20.54
C ASN A 97 11.38 1.41 -19.20
N PRO A 98 12.71 1.62 -19.18
CA PRO A 98 13.44 1.99 -17.97
C PRO A 98 12.95 3.30 -17.34
N LEU A 99 12.52 4.25 -18.17
CA LEU A 99 12.08 5.57 -17.73
C LEU A 99 10.58 5.60 -17.48
N ALA A 100 10.21 6.34 -16.44
CA ALA A 100 8.82 6.56 -16.08
C ALA A 100 8.07 7.45 -17.07
N THR A 101 6.75 7.52 -16.90
CA THR A 101 5.87 8.46 -17.60
C THR A 101 6.22 9.92 -17.28
N LEU A 102 6.51 10.21 -16.01
CA LEU A 102 7.01 11.49 -15.52
C LEU A 102 8.38 11.30 -14.87
N VAL A 103 9.40 12.00 -15.37
CA VAL A 103 10.76 11.97 -14.80
C VAL A 103 11.12 13.33 -14.20
N VAL A 104 11.68 13.32 -12.99
CA VAL A 104 12.07 14.51 -12.23
C VAL A 104 13.54 14.41 -11.86
N HIS A 105 14.33 15.37 -12.34
CA HIS A 105 15.75 15.53 -12.02
C HIS A 105 16.01 16.72 -11.10
N GLY A 106 15.22 17.80 -11.25
CA GLY A 106 15.40 19.00 -10.44
C GLY A 106 14.91 18.85 -9.00
N ASN A 107 15.29 19.80 -8.15
CA ASN A 107 14.93 19.89 -6.74
C ASN A 107 13.84 20.93 -6.51
N GLN A 108 13.19 20.87 -5.33
CA GLN A 108 12.22 21.89 -4.90
C GLN A 108 11.04 22.06 -5.87
N ASN A 109 10.65 20.98 -6.56
CA ASN A 109 9.51 20.99 -7.46
C ASN A 109 8.22 20.65 -6.72
N VAL A 110 7.10 21.18 -7.22
CA VAL A 110 5.75 20.83 -6.76
C VAL A 110 5.01 20.17 -7.90
N ILE A 111 4.62 18.91 -7.71
CA ILE A 111 3.86 18.13 -8.67
C ILE A 111 2.56 17.77 -7.99
N GLU A 112 1.45 18.29 -8.50
CA GLU A 112 0.18 18.14 -7.83
C GLU A 112 -1.00 17.90 -8.77
N GLN A 113 -2.03 17.20 -8.30
CA GLN A 113 -3.27 17.01 -9.06
C GLN A 113 -3.03 16.41 -10.45
N ILE A 114 -2.02 15.54 -10.59
CA ILE A 114 -1.69 14.86 -11.84
C ILE A 114 -2.40 13.50 -11.87
N GLN A 115 -2.96 13.15 -13.02
CA GLN A 115 -3.39 11.77 -13.30
C GLN A 115 -2.42 11.12 -14.29
N ILE A 116 -1.97 9.91 -13.97
CA ILE A 116 -1.06 9.13 -14.80
C ILE A 116 -1.68 7.77 -15.09
N ASP A 117 -1.81 7.46 -16.38
CA ASP A 117 -2.19 6.15 -16.89
C ASP A 117 -0.98 5.55 -17.62
N THR A 118 -0.41 4.47 -17.07
CA THR A 118 0.89 3.94 -17.52
C THR A 118 0.88 2.44 -17.76
N MET A 119 1.70 2.00 -18.73
CA MET A 119 2.05 0.60 -18.96
C MET A 119 3.41 0.20 -18.33
N GLY A 120 4.00 1.09 -17.54
CA GLY A 120 5.30 0.92 -16.89
C GLY A 120 5.37 1.63 -15.54
N THR A 121 6.38 2.47 -15.35
CA THR A 121 6.57 3.25 -14.11
C THR A 121 5.86 4.60 -14.22
N GLY A 122 5.15 5.03 -13.18
CA GLY A 122 4.40 6.29 -13.19
C GLY A 122 5.29 7.52 -13.07
N ILE A 123 5.98 7.66 -11.93
CA ILE A 123 6.87 8.78 -11.63
C ILE A 123 8.24 8.27 -11.20
N GLN A 124 9.31 8.91 -11.68
CA GLN A 124 10.68 8.69 -11.23
C GLN A 124 11.32 9.99 -10.75
N LEU A 125 11.88 9.97 -9.54
CA LEU A 125 12.78 10.99 -9.01
C LEU A 125 14.19 10.39 -9.01
N LEU A 126 15.09 11.04 -9.75
CA LEU A 126 16.46 10.58 -9.92
C LEU A 126 17.40 11.68 -9.43
N GLU A 127 18.07 11.45 -8.30
CA GLU A 127 18.94 12.45 -7.65
C GLU A 127 18.21 13.76 -7.34
N SER A 128 16.93 13.64 -6.99
CA SER A 128 15.98 14.76 -6.96
C SER A 128 15.38 14.87 -5.55
N SER A 129 15.66 15.99 -4.89
CA SER A 129 15.41 16.21 -3.47
C SER A 129 14.50 17.42 -3.21
N PHE A 130 13.89 17.45 -2.03
CA PHE A 130 13.00 18.55 -1.58
C PHE A 130 11.74 18.76 -2.43
N ASN A 131 11.30 17.76 -3.18
CA ASN A 131 10.10 17.86 -4.00
C ASN A 131 8.84 17.51 -3.20
N GLN A 132 7.71 18.06 -3.64
CA GLN A 132 6.39 17.74 -3.11
C GLN A 132 5.54 17.09 -4.21
N LEU A 133 5.15 15.84 -3.99
CA LEU A 133 4.25 15.08 -4.85
C LEU A 133 2.93 14.89 -4.10
N ARG A 134 1.87 15.58 -4.52
CA ARG A 134 0.61 15.58 -3.77
C ARG A 134 -0.65 15.46 -4.61
N ASN A 135 -1.64 14.72 -4.09
CA ASN A 135 -2.92 14.52 -4.78
C ASN A 135 -2.78 13.96 -6.20
N ILE A 136 -1.79 13.10 -6.43
CA ILE A 136 -1.53 12.44 -7.71
C ILE A 136 -2.28 11.11 -7.75
N ARG A 137 -2.81 10.75 -8.92
CA ARG A 137 -3.32 9.41 -9.20
C ARG A 137 -2.40 8.71 -10.21
N VAL A 138 -1.88 7.54 -9.88
CA VAL A 138 -1.12 6.68 -10.79
C VAL A 138 -1.84 5.35 -10.95
N THR A 139 -2.21 4.99 -12.18
CA THR A 139 -2.89 3.74 -12.53
C THR A 139 -2.05 2.94 -13.52
N GLY A 140 -1.67 1.73 -13.12
CA GLY A 140 -0.98 0.77 -13.98
C GLY A 140 -1.97 -0.08 -14.77
N HIS A 141 -1.76 -0.22 -16.07
CA HIS A 141 -2.65 -0.95 -16.99
C HIS A 141 -2.12 -2.31 -17.43
N VAL A 142 -0.98 -2.74 -16.89
CA VAL A 142 -0.48 -4.10 -17.10
C VAL A 142 -1.35 -5.09 -16.32
N LEU A 143 -1.96 -6.03 -17.05
CA LEU A 143 -2.75 -7.12 -16.48
C LEU A 143 -1.81 -8.23 -16.04
N ASP A 144 -1.97 -8.74 -14.82
CA ASP A 144 -1.24 -9.92 -14.38
C ASP A 144 -1.74 -11.14 -15.18
N PRO A 145 -0.87 -11.86 -15.92
CA PRO A 145 -1.28 -13.07 -16.60
C PRO A 145 -1.53 -14.17 -15.55
N SER A 146 -2.79 -14.28 -15.10
CA SER A 146 -3.29 -15.22 -14.09
C SER A 146 -2.70 -15.05 -12.69
N GLU A 147 -3.57 -15.02 -11.67
CA GLU A 147 -3.24 -14.88 -10.25
C GLU A 147 -2.42 -16.06 -9.64
N VAL A 148 -1.69 -16.81 -10.46
CA VAL A 148 -1.06 -18.10 -10.09
C VAL A 148 0.47 -18.04 -10.06
N ALA A 149 1.10 -16.93 -10.48
CA ALA A 149 2.51 -16.71 -10.16
C ALA A 149 2.63 -16.22 -8.71
N ALA A 150 2.36 -17.14 -7.78
CA ALA A 150 2.85 -17.06 -6.44
C ALA A 150 4.35 -16.74 -6.52
N ASP A 151 4.73 -15.66 -5.86
CA ASP A 151 6.10 -15.37 -5.49
C ASP A 151 6.52 -16.44 -4.47
N ILE A 152 6.68 -17.68 -4.95
CA ILE A 152 7.15 -18.84 -4.18
C ILE A 152 8.67 -18.77 -4.17
N GLY A 153 9.21 -18.01 -3.24
CA GLY A 153 10.62 -18.10 -2.91
C GLY A 153 11.19 -16.79 -2.40
N HIS A 154 11.30 -16.70 -1.08
CA HIS A 154 12.40 -16.22 -0.20
C HIS A 154 13.54 -15.31 -0.71
N ASP A 155 13.48 -14.74 -1.91
CA ASP A 155 14.44 -13.75 -2.37
C ASP A 155 13.88 -12.34 -2.16
N HIS A 156 14.02 -11.86 -0.92
CA HIS A 156 13.69 -10.49 -0.56
C HIS A 156 14.52 -9.45 -1.35
N SER A 157 15.59 -9.86 -2.05
CA SER A 157 16.47 -8.99 -2.85
C SER A 157 16.08 -8.87 -4.33
N ALA A 158 14.99 -9.52 -4.77
CA ALA A 158 14.53 -9.41 -6.14
C ALA A 158 13.90 -8.03 -6.43
N HIS A 159 14.70 -7.12 -6.98
CA HIS A 159 14.27 -5.80 -7.46
C HIS A 159 13.99 -5.82 -8.97
N GLN A 160 12.84 -5.27 -9.38
CA GLN A 160 12.54 -5.15 -10.80
C GLN A 160 13.21 -3.90 -11.38
N GLN A 161 14.42 -4.08 -11.90
CA GLN A 161 15.05 -3.09 -12.77
C GLN A 161 14.64 -3.36 -14.22
N LEU A 162 13.83 -2.46 -14.80
CA LEU A 162 13.58 -2.44 -16.24
C LEU A 162 14.86 -1.94 -16.92
N THR A 163 15.74 -2.86 -17.35
CA THR A 163 17.12 -2.49 -17.78
C THR A 163 17.27 -2.25 -19.27
N LYS A 164 16.30 -2.64 -20.12
CA LYS A 164 16.28 -2.33 -21.57
C LYS A 164 14.85 -2.29 -22.11
N PRO A 165 14.48 -1.34 -23.00
CA PRO A 165 13.23 -1.41 -23.74
C PRO A 165 13.25 -2.68 -24.61
N VAL A 166 12.33 -3.60 -24.36
CA VAL A 166 12.12 -4.76 -25.23
C VAL A 166 10.93 -4.45 -26.12
N GLN A 167 11.16 -3.71 -27.20
CA GLN A 167 10.22 -3.65 -28.31
C GLN A 167 10.47 -4.82 -29.24
N GLN A 168 10.22 -6.04 -28.76
CA GLN A 168 10.13 -7.21 -29.63
C GLN A 168 8.66 -7.58 -29.83
N PRO A 169 8.23 -7.94 -31.05
CA PRO A 169 6.88 -8.44 -31.28
C PRO A 169 6.59 -9.62 -30.35
N GLY A 170 5.57 -9.50 -29.49
CA GLY A 170 5.19 -10.53 -28.51
C GLY A 170 5.81 -10.39 -27.12
N ALA A 171 6.52 -9.29 -26.82
CA ALA A 171 6.99 -9.03 -25.46
C ALA A 171 5.81 -8.82 -24.48
N GLU A 172 5.78 -9.58 -23.40
CA GLU A 172 4.82 -9.39 -22.31
C GLU A 172 5.14 -8.10 -21.54
N ALA A 173 4.13 -7.28 -21.31
CA ALA A 173 4.27 -6.06 -20.52
C ALA A 173 4.47 -6.43 -19.05
N LYS A 174 5.44 -5.78 -18.40
CA LYS A 174 5.67 -5.90 -16.96
C LYS A 174 5.27 -4.62 -16.25
N LYS A 175 4.68 -4.76 -15.07
CA LYS A 175 4.37 -3.64 -14.20
C LYS A 175 5.65 -2.88 -13.85
N GLY A 176 5.59 -1.55 -13.82
CA GLY A 176 6.62 -0.70 -13.21
C GLY A 176 6.14 -0.17 -11.86
N ASN A 177 6.96 0.66 -11.22
CA ASN A 177 6.63 1.24 -9.92
C ASN A 177 5.65 2.42 -10.07
N GLY A 178 4.88 2.73 -9.03
CA GLY A 178 4.02 3.91 -9.05
C GLY A 178 4.82 5.21 -8.96
N ILE A 179 5.53 5.37 -7.85
CA ILE A 179 6.47 6.46 -7.60
C ILE A 179 7.80 5.82 -7.17
N ASP A 180 8.86 6.05 -7.94
CA ASP A 180 10.21 5.48 -7.77
C ASP A 180 11.20 6.60 -7.44
N LEU A 181 11.86 6.51 -6.28
CA LEU A 181 12.85 7.47 -5.80
C LEU A 181 14.22 6.77 -5.72
N ARG A 182 15.22 7.33 -6.40
CA ARG A 182 16.60 6.85 -6.31
C ARG A 182 17.52 7.97 -5.90
N ARG A 183 18.25 7.76 -4.80
CA ARG A 183 19.19 8.76 -4.23
C ARG A 183 18.53 10.14 -4.12
N SER A 184 17.29 10.16 -3.63
CA SER A 184 16.37 11.28 -3.68
C SER A 184 15.87 11.56 -2.27
N HIS A 185 16.26 12.69 -1.69
CA HIS A 185 16.19 12.93 -0.25
C HIS A 185 15.16 14.01 0.10
N GLN A 186 14.62 13.96 1.32
CA GLN A 186 13.81 15.04 1.86
C GLN A 186 12.59 15.41 0.99
N ASN A 187 12.04 14.44 0.26
CA ASN A 187 10.84 14.59 -0.54
C ASN A 187 9.59 14.31 0.30
N GLN A 188 8.48 14.91 -0.12
CA GLN A 188 7.16 14.72 0.48
C GLN A 188 6.23 14.07 -0.55
N ILE A 189 5.71 12.89 -0.23
CA ILE A 189 4.79 12.12 -1.05
C ILE A 189 3.49 12.01 -0.26
N ILE A 190 2.53 12.90 -0.56
CA ILE A 190 1.36 13.16 0.30
C ILE A 190 0.03 12.99 -0.43
N GLY A 191 -0.89 12.21 0.11
CA GLY A 191 -2.28 12.20 -0.39
C GLY A 191 -2.45 11.60 -1.79
N ASN A 192 -1.54 10.72 -2.22
CA ASN A 192 -1.56 10.14 -3.55
C ASN A 192 -2.35 8.82 -3.61
N GLN A 193 -2.89 8.48 -4.77
CA GLN A 193 -3.61 7.24 -5.05
C GLN A 193 -2.84 6.42 -6.09
N ILE A 194 -2.42 5.21 -5.73
CA ILE A 194 -1.59 4.35 -6.58
C ILE A 194 -2.26 2.98 -6.70
N LEU A 195 -2.50 2.53 -7.93
CA LEU A 195 -3.31 1.33 -8.20
C LEU A 195 -2.69 0.45 -9.27
N ASN A 196 -2.50 -0.84 -8.94
CA ASN A 196 -2.08 -1.89 -9.88
C ASN A 196 -0.67 -1.70 -10.47
N LEU A 197 0.31 -1.38 -9.61
CA LEU A 197 1.71 -1.21 -9.98
C LEU A 197 2.55 -2.39 -9.46
N PHE A 198 3.83 -2.43 -9.78
CA PHE A 198 4.76 -3.42 -9.23
C PHE A 198 4.98 -3.12 -7.75
N ASP A 199 5.75 -2.08 -7.42
CA ASP A 199 5.71 -1.48 -6.09
C ASP A 199 4.99 -0.13 -6.18
N GLY A 200 4.14 0.19 -5.21
CA GLY A 200 3.37 1.43 -5.24
C GLY A 200 4.27 2.65 -5.06
N ILE A 201 4.91 2.75 -3.90
CA ILE A 201 5.92 3.77 -3.59
C ILE A 201 7.24 3.07 -3.26
N TYR A 202 8.26 3.26 -4.08
CA TYR A 202 9.56 2.63 -3.95
C TYR A 202 10.66 3.67 -3.71
N LEU A 203 11.48 3.47 -2.68
CA LEU A 203 12.62 4.29 -2.35
C LEU A 203 13.89 3.44 -2.28
N GLU A 204 14.93 3.87 -3.00
CA GLU A 204 16.26 3.26 -2.99
C GLU A 204 17.31 4.28 -2.60
N SER A 205 18.16 3.96 -1.62
CA SER A 205 19.29 4.80 -1.19
C SER A 205 18.88 6.26 -0.89
N SER A 206 17.70 6.43 -0.32
CA SER A 206 17.00 7.71 -0.19
C SER A 206 16.69 7.97 1.29
N GLN A 207 16.94 9.19 1.79
CA GLN A 207 16.85 9.50 3.23
C GLN A 207 15.88 10.65 3.52
N GLU A 208 15.38 10.67 4.76
CA GLU A 208 14.58 11.77 5.32
C GLU A 208 13.30 12.09 4.51
N ASN A 209 12.76 11.11 3.80
CA ASN A 209 11.54 11.30 3.03
C ASN A 209 10.30 11.17 3.91
N ILE A 210 9.21 11.82 3.50
CA ILE A 210 7.91 11.79 4.17
C ILE A 210 6.89 11.17 3.22
N ILE A 211 6.31 10.05 3.63
CA ILE A 211 5.29 9.30 2.89
C ILE A 211 4.03 9.31 3.74
N GLU A 212 3.09 10.19 3.43
CA GLU A 212 1.91 10.41 4.28
C GLU A 212 0.58 10.39 3.54
N GLN A 213 -0.46 9.85 4.18
CA GLN A 213 -1.84 9.93 3.67
C GLN A 213 -2.04 9.34 2.26
N ASN A 214 -1.14 8.46 1.82
CA ASN A 214 -1.27 7.82 0.52
C ASN A 214 -2.15 6.59 0.61
N GLN A 215 -2.81 6.27 -0.50
CA GLN A 215 -3.58 5.05 -0.68
C GLN A 215 -2.95 4.22 -1.79
N VAL A 216 -2.50 3.01 -1.44
CA VAL A 216 -1.85 2.09 -2.38
C VAL A 216 -2.58 0.75 -2.41
N ALA A 217 -2.97 0.31 -3.60
CA ALA A 217 -3.72 -0.93 -3.76
C ALA A 217 -3.27 -1.78 -4.95
N LYS A 218 -3.41 -3.10 -4.79
CA LYS A 218 -3.15 -4.11 -5.83
C LYS A 218 -1.73 -4.10 -6.39
N SER A 219 -0.76 -3.73 -5.57
CA SER A 219 0.67 -3.80 -5.91
C SER A 219 1.34 -5.01 -5.26
N ARG A 220 2.57 -5.35 -5.64
CA ARG A 220 3.41 -6.29 -4.88
C ARG A 220 3.65 -5.70 -3.50
N TYR A 221 4.37 -4.58 -3.42
CA TYR A 221 4.53 -3.85 -2.17
C TYR A 221 3.76 -2.53 -2.23
N GLY A 222 3.02 -2.21 -1.16
CA GLY A 222 2.37 -0.91 -1.05
C GLY A 222 3.41 0.21 -0.96
N ILE A 223 4.27 0.11 0.06
CA ILE A 223 5.42 0.99 0.28
C ILE A 223 6.67 0.12 0.44
N HIS A 224 7.75 0.43 -0.26
CA HIS A 224 8.99 -0.33 -0.24
C HIS A 224 10.18 0.61 -0.03
N LEU A 225 10.86 0.43 1.10
CA LEU A 225 12.11 1.13 1.43
C LEU A 225 13.29 0.16 1.28
N MET A 226 14.33 0.60 0.58
CA MET A 226 15.56 -0.15 0.40
C MET A 226 16.77 0.75 0.65
N GLY A 227 17.57 0.44 1.68
CA GLY A 227 18.77 1.23 1.99
C GLY A 227 18.43 2.66 2.39
N THR A 228 17.38 2.85 3.19
CA THR A 228 16.88 4.18 3.57
C THR A 228 17.20 4.50 5.02
N SER A 229 17.17 5.78 5.39
CA SER A 229 17.21 6.16 6.80
C SER A 229 16.33 7.37 7.09
N SER A 230 15.87 7.47 8.34
CA SER A 230 15.06 8.58 8.84
C SER A 230 13.81 8.88 8.00
N THR A 231 13.27 7.88 7.30
CA THR A 231 12.08 8.02 6.47
C THR A 231 10.83 7.81 7.32
N ARG A 232 9.83 8.67 7.13
CA ARG A 232 8.55 8.62 7.85
C ARG A 232 7.45 8.09 6.95
N ILE A 233 6.79 7.02 7.41
CA ILE A 233 5.61 6.42 6.78
C ILE A 233 4.45 6.63 7.75
N ALA A 234 3.53 7.56 7.47
CA ALA A 234 2.43 7.84 8.39
C ALA A 234 1.05 8.00 7.76
N ASN A 235 0.01 7.49 8.42
CA ASN A 235 -1.38 7.64 8.00
C ASN A 235 -1.67 7.11 6.58
N ASN A 236 -0.91 6.14 6.09
CA ASN A 236 -1.13 5.54 4.77
C ASN A 236 -2.13 4.37 4.88
N ILE A 237 -2.82 4.10 3.78
CA ILE A 237 -3.74 2.97 3.64
C ILE A 237 -3.22 2.05 2.54
N GLY A 238 -2.88 0.82 2.91
CA GLY A 238 -2.58 -0.25 1.96
C GLY A 238 -3.71 -1.26 1.92
N ASN A 239 -4.18 -1.65 0.73
CA ASN A 239 -5.21 -2.68 0.58
C ASN A 239 -4.96 -3.61 -0.60
N GLY A 240 -5.00 -4.93 -0.36
CA GLY A 240 -4.86 -5.93 -1.42
C GLY A 240 -3.51 -5.90 -2.14
N ASN A 241 -2.46 -5.33 -1.53
CA ASN A 241 -1.08 -5.51 -2.01
C ASN A 241 -0.59 -6.91 -1.62
N VAL A 242 0.58 -7.39 -2.03
CA VAL A 242 1.16 -8.63 -1.44
C VAL A 242 1.71 -8.32 -0.04
N THR A 243 2.47 -7.23 0.09
CA THR A 243 2.93 -6.70 1.38
C THR A 243 2.50 -5.25 1.50
N GLY A 244 1.98 -4.86 2.67
CA GLY A 244 1.53 -3.48 2.92
C GLY A 244 2.70 -2.50 2.92
N ALA A 245 3.68 -2.73 3.78
CA ALA A 245 4.96 -2.03 3.79
C ALA A 245 6.15 -2.98 3.96
N MET A 246 7.18 -2.81 3.14
CA MET A 246 8.45 -3.52 3.19
C MET A 246 9.56 -2.53 3.53
N LEU A 247 10.23 -2.73 4.65
CA LEU A 247 11.43 -1.97 5.02
C LEU A 247 12.62 -2.92 4.99
N MET A 248 13.57 -2.62 4.09
CA MET A 248 14.79 -3.39 3.90
C MET A 248 16.01 -2.49 4.11
N ASP A 249 16.99 -2.99 4.87
CA ASP A 249 18.26 -2.30 5.16
C ASP A 249 18.01 -0.85 5.57
N THR A 250 17.11 -0.66 6.53
CA THR A 250 16.56 0.65 6.89
C THR A 250 16.88 1.00 8.34
N SER A 251 17.24 2.25 8.62
CA SER A 251 17.50 2.72 9.99
C SER A 251 16.68 3.95 10.36
N THR A 252 16.38 4.09 11.65
CA THR A 252 15.70 5.27 12.24
C THR A 252 14.39 5.67 11.56
N ALA A 253 13.69 4.71 10.95
CA ALA A 253 12.41 4.95 10.30
C ALA A 253 11.29 5.16 11.34
N THR A 254 10.26 5.91 10.96
CA THR A 254 9.05 6.10 11.78
C THR A 254 7.84 5.64 10.99
N VAL A 255 7.22 4.54 11.41
CA VAL A 255 6.05 3.93 10.77
C VAL A 255 4.86 4.08 11.72
N THR A 256 3.98 5.05 11.46
CA THR A 256 2.93 5.42 12.43
C THR A 256 1.53 5.53 11.86
N ASN A 257 0.53 5.03 12.59
CA ASN A 257 -0.89 5.20 12.26
C ASN A 257 -1.27 4.73 10.84
N ASN A 258 -0.56 3.74 10.29
CA ASN A 258 -0.88 3.19 8.98
C ASN A 258 -1.92 2.07 9.11
N ARG A 259 -2.72 1.89 8.06
CA ARG A 259 -3.73 0.84 7.95
C ARG A 259 -3.36 -0.12 6.82
N PHE A 260 -2.84 -1.29 7.18
CA PHE A 260 -2.47 -2.33 6.22
C PHE A 260 -3.46 -3.50 6.30
N LEU A 261 -4.47 -3.42 5.44
CA LEU A 261 -5.65 -4.27 5.49
C LEU A 261 -5.60 -5.29 4.37
N LYS A 262 -5.79 -6.56 4.70
CA LYS A 262 -6.06 -7.65 3.76
C LYS A 262 -5.13 -7.58 2.56
N GLN A 263 -3.81 -7.65 2.79
CA GLN A 263 -2.79 -7.61 1.75
C GLN A 263 -2.78 -8.92 0.92
N LYS A 264 -3.93 -9.27 0.31
CA LYS A 264 -4.14 -10.32 -0.70
C LYS A 264 -4.17 -11.77 -0.20
N ASP A 265 -4.87 -12.60 -0.95
CA ASP A 265 -5.00 -14.08 -0.82
C ASP A 265 -3.70 -14.86 -1.09
N ASN A 266 -2.54 -14.22 -0.95
CA ASN A 266 -1.24 -14.86 -1.16
C ASN A 266 -0.77 -15.53 0.16
N PRO A 267 -0.31 -16.80 0.13
CA PRO A 267 0.27 -17.46 1.30
C PRO A 267 1.55 -16.81 1.84
N ASN A 268 2.12 -15.83 1.15
CA ASN A 268 3.28 -15.03 1.55
C ASN A 268 2.91 -13.58 1.85
N SER A 269 1.63 -13.26 2.09
CA SER A 269 1.19 -11.90 2.39
C SER A 269 1.69 -11.39 3.75
N GLN A 270 2.19 -10.15 3.82
CA GLN A 270 2.46 -9.48 5.09
C GLN A 270 1.76 -8.12 5.20
N GLY A 271 1.36 -7.75 6.42
CA GLY A 271 0.95 -6.38 6.70
C GLY A 271 2.15 -5.42 6.63
N ILE A 272 3.14 -5.66 7.50
CA ILE A 272 4.42 -4.96 7.53
C ILE A 272 5.55 -5.99 7.64
N LEU A 273 6.59 -5.86 6.82
CA LEU A 273 7.81 -6.65 6.91
C LEU A 273 9.02 -5.73 7.15
N LEU A 274 9.76 -6.02 8.21
CA LEU A 274 11.06 -5.46 8.53
C LEU A 274 12.13 -6.51 8.26
N PHE A 275 13.07 -6.19 7.37
CA PHE A 275 14.23 -7.03 7.07
C PHE A 275 15.50 -6.19 7.24
N SER A 276 16.36 -6.55 8.20
CA SER A 276 17.57 -5.78 8.52
C SER A 276 17.26 -4.32 8.87
N VAL A 277 16.27 -4.11 9.75
CA VAL A 277 15.84 -2.77 10.19
C VAL A 277 16.36 -2.45 11.58
N THR A 278 16.93 -1.25 11.76
CA THR A 278 17.48 -0.82 13.05
C THR A 278 16.88 0.47 13.59
N ASP A 279 16.85 0.59 14.92
CA ASP A 279 16.59 1.83 15.66
C ASP A 279 15.31 2.58 15.22
N SER A 280 14.30 1.83 14.75
CA SER A 280 13.09 2.38 14.14
C SER A 280 11.89 2.28 15.07
N VAL A 281 10.88 3.13 14.84
CA VAL A 281 9.65 3.19 15.63
C VAL A 281 8.47 2.75 14.78
N LEU A 282 7.74 1.76 15.26
CA LEU A 282 6.47 1.29 14.71
C LEU A 282 5.38 1.52 15.76
N GLU A 283 4.49 2.49 15.53
CA GLU A 283 3.49 2.89 16.52
C GLU A 283 2.09 3.13 15.96
N GLY A 284 1.06 2.64 16.64
CA GLY A 284 -0.32 2.96 16.31
C GLY A 284 -0.80 2.37 14.98
N ASN A 285 -0.10 1.40 14.39
CA ASN A 285 -0.51 0.82 13.12
C ASN A 285 -1.63 -0.20 13.30
N HIS A 286 -2.59 -0.20 12.39
CA HIS A 286 -3.67 -1.20 12.31
C HIS A 286 -3.38 -2.18 11.19
N ILE A 287 -3.10 -3.42 11.58
CA ILE A 287 -2.64 -4.49 10.70
C ILE A 287 -3.64 -5.63 10.76
N GLU A 288 -4.47 -5.73 9.73
CA GLU A 288 -5.66 -6.58 9.75
C GLU A 288 -5.72 -7.57 8.58
N GLY A 289 -6.04 -8.82 8.87
CA GLY A 289 -6.45 -9.78 7.83
C GLY A 289 -5.32 -10.24 6.91
N ASN A 290 -4.09 -10.27 7.39
CA ASN A 290 -2.91 -10.67 6.63
C ASN A 290 -2.46 -12.09 6.99
N ARG A 291 -1.67 -12.73 6.14
CA ARG A 291 -1.09 -14.04 6.46
C ARG A 291 -0.07 -13.94 7.61
N VAL A 292 0.76 -12.90 7.59
CA VAL A 292 1.51 -12.44 8.75
C VAL A 292 1.21 -10.96 8.95
N GLY A 293 0.80 -10.55 10.14
CA GLY A 293 0.54 -9.14 10.43
C GLY A 293 1.83 -8.34 10.36
N LEU A 294 2.68 -8.53 11.36
CA LEU A 294 3.99 -7.86 11.46
C LEU A 294 5.10 -8.92 11.49
N TYR A 295 6.03 -8.84 10.55
CA TYR A 295 7.18 -9.74 10.49
C TYR A 295 8.48 -8.95 10.68
N LEU A 296 9.27 -9.32 11.67
CA LEU A 296 10.61 -8.81 11.92
C LEU A 296 11.63 -9.93 11.66
N GLU A 297 12.59 -9.65 10.80
CA GLU A 297 13.70 -10.55 10.46
C GLU A 297 15.02 -9.77 10.45
N GLN A 298 16.05 -10.27 11.15
CA GLN A 298 17.38 -9.63 11.21
C GLN A 298 17.36 -8.17 11.73
N SER A 299 16.32 -7.82 12.47
CA SER A 299 16.05 -6.47 12.96
C SER A 299 16.48 -6.28 14.42
N THR A 300 17.00 -5.10 14.75
CA THR A 300 17.49 -4.80 16.10
C THR A 300 17.20 -3.39 16.59
N GLY A 301 17.04 -3.20 17.91
CA GLY A 301 16.90 -1.88 18.52
C GLY A 301 15.59 -1.15 18.17
N ASN A 302 14.59 -1.83 17.63
CA ASN A 302 13.34 -1.21 17.21
C ASN A 302 12.34 -1.10 18.38
N SER A 303 11.51 -0.06 18.37
CA SER A 303 10.37 0.11 19.28
C SER A 303 9.07 -0.16 18.53
N VAL A 304 8.38 -1.25 18.89
CA VAL A 304 7.10 -1.67 18.33
C VAL A 304 6.04 -1.51 19.42
N LYS A 305 5.25 -0.44 19.35
CA LYS A 305 4.29 -0.11 20.42
C LYS A 305 2.90 0.27 19.95
N ASN A 306 1.89 -0.04 20.75
CA ASN A 306 0.51 0.41 20.50
C ASN A 306 -0.04 0.01 19.12
N ASN A 307 0.44 -1.08 18.51
CA ASN A 307 -0.06 -1.57 17.23
C ASN A 307 -1.24 -2.54 17.46
N ALA A 308 -2.23 -2.49 16.58
CA ALA A 308 -3.36 -3.40 16.57
C ALA A 308 -3.15 -4.47 15.48
N LEU A 309 -2.91 -5.71 15.91
CA LEU A 309 -2.71 -6.88 15.05
C LEU A 309 -3.94 -7.77 15.15
N THR A 310 -4.84 -7.65 14.18
CA THR A 310 -6.18 -8.24 14.24
C THR A 310 -6.47 -9.16 13.07
N LEU A 311 -7.17 -10.27 13.32
CA LEU A 311 -7.65 -11.18 12.25
C LEU A 311 -6.54 -11.70 11.30
N ASN A 312 -5.28 -11.69 11.71
CA ASN A 312 -4.19 -12.21 10.91
C ASN A 312 -4.06 -13.72 11.13
N PHE A 313 -3.51 -14.45 10.16
CA PHE A 313 -3.21 -15.86 10.39
C PHE A 313 -2.07 -16.00 11.41
N ILE A 314 -1.01 -15.20 11.29
CA ILE A 314 -0.02 -14.97 12.35
C ILE A 314 -0.07 -13.49 12.69
N GLY A 315 -0.31 -13.12 13.94
CA GLY A 315 -0.27 -11.72 14.37
C GLY A 315 1.12 -11.13 14.18
N MET A 316 2.12 -11.71 14.85
CA MET A 316 3.52 -11.30 14.74
C MET A 316 4.48 -12.47 14.58
N GLN A 317 5.47 -12.31 13.72
CA GLN A 317 6.58 -13.24 13.57
C GLN A 317 7.90 -12.53 13.82
N VAL A 318 8.77 -13.16 14.60
CA VAL A 318 10.07 -12.61 15.01
C VAL A 318 11.14 -13.66 14.73
N LYS A 319 12.13 -13.34 13.88
CA LYS A 319 13.15 -14.30 13.44
C LYS A 319 14.54 -13.67 13.42
N ASP A 320 15.51 -14.27 14.11
CA ASP A 320 16.91 -13.81 14.12
C ASP A 320 17.04 -12.31 14.48
N THR A 321 16.31 -11.88 15.51
CA THR A 321 16.25 -10.48 15.96
C THR A 321 16.89 -10.32 17.34
N ALA A 322 17.24 -9.07 17.69
CA ALA A 322 17.73 -8.76 19.03
C ALA A 322 17.46 -7.34 19.49
N ASP A 323 17.36 -7.15 20.82
CA ASP A 323 17.25 -5.84 21.47
C ASP A 323 16.06 -4.98 21.01
N ASN A 324 14.98 -5.60 20.51
CA ASN A 324 13.74 -4.88 20.19
C ASN A 324 12.82 -4.77 21.42
N GLN A 325 12.03 -3.70 21.47
CA GLN A 325 11.05 -3.44 22.52
C GLN A 325 9.63 -3.54 21.94
N LEU A 326 8.88 -4.54 22.37
CA LEU A 326 7.53 -4.84 21.88
C LEU A 326 6.51 -4.66 23.00
N MET A 327 5.85 -3.51 23.02
CA MET A 327 5.10 -3.05 24.19
C MET A 327 3.67 -2.60 23.85
N SER A 328 2.68 -2.98 24.65
CA SER A 328 1.30 -2.46 24.49
C SER A 328 0.70 -2.68 23.11
N ASN A 329 1.15 -3.71 22.39
CA ASN A 329 0.50 -4.16 21.17
C ASN A 329 -0.70 -5.03 21.51
N GLN A 330 -1.68 -5.06 20.60
CA GLN A 330 -2.92 -5.81 20.78
C GLN A 330 -2.99 -6.93 19.76
N PHE A 331 -3.16 -8.15 20.26
CA PHE A 331 -3.28 -9.37 19.47
C PHE A 331 -4.70 -9.93 19.65
N VAL A 332 -5.55 -9.73 18.63
CA VAL A 332 -6.97 -10.08 18.71
C VAL A 332 -7.40 -10.91 17.50
N SER A 333 -7.98 -12.07 17.78
CA SER A 333 -8.55 -12.98 16.79
C SER A 333 -7.55 -13.38 15.69
N ASN A 334 -6.26 -13.41 16.02
CA ASN A 334 -5.27 -14.03 15.16
C ASN A 334 -5.30 -15.55 15.36
N VAL A 335 -4.93 -16.30 14.33
CA VAL A 335 -4.92 -17.76 14.43
C VAL A 335 -3.72 -18.24 15.26
N ILE A 336 -2.57 -17.61 15.08
CA ILE A 336 -1.39 -17.64 15.97
C ILE A 336 -1.13 -16.19 16.40
N GLN A 337 -1.09 -15.89 17.69
CA GLN A 337 -0.87 -14.50 18.12
C GLN A 337 0.54 -14.01 17.78
N ALA A 338 1.56 -14.72 18.26
CA ALA A 338 2.94 -14.44 17.98
C ALA A 338 3.79 -15.72 18.04
N GLN A 339 4.88 -15.75 17.28
CA GLN A 339 5.89 -16.79 17.29
C GLN A 339 7.28 -16.18 17.11
N ALA A 340 8.28 -16.77 17.75
CA ALA A 340 9.66 -16.29 17.71
C ALA A 340 10.64 -17.45 17.48
N GLN A 341 11.67 -17.23 16.65
CA GLN A 341 12.71 -18.23 16.36
C GLN A 341 14.10 -17.55 16.31
N ASP A 342 15.09 -18.18 16.96
CA ASP A 342 16.50 -17.75 16.95
C ASP A 342 16.79 -16.31 17.42
N SER A 343 15.76 -15.63 17.96
CA SER A 343 15.87 -14.28 18.51
C SER A 343 16.34 -14.28 19.95
N LYS A 344 17.08 -13.23 20.34
CA LYS A 344 17.66 -13.09 21.69
C LYS A 344 17.46 -11.67 22.20
N ALA A 345 17.17 -11.52 23.48
CA ALA A 345 17.08 -10.21 24.15
C ALA A 345 15.98 -9.25 23.63
N ASP A 346 15.03 -9.73 22.83
CA ASP A 346 13.80 -8.96 22.58
C ASP A 346 12.95 -8.93 23.86
N SER A 347 12.44 -7.74 24.19
CA SER A 347 11.63 -7.49 25.37
C SER A 347 10.17 -7.36 24.99
N PHE A 348 9.33 -8.23 25.52
CA PHE A 348 7.87 -8.12 25.43
C PHE A 348 7.32 -7.71 26.79
N ASP A 349 6.57 -6.61 26.82
CA ASP A 349 5.99 -6.09 28.05
C ASP A 349 4.62 -5.46 27.82
N GLY A 350 3.62 -5.92 28.57
CA GLY A 350 2.32 -5.28 28.59
C GLY A 350 1.61 -5.31 27.25
N ASN A 351 1.74 -6.38 26.46
CA ASN A 351 0.90 -6.61 25.30
C ASN A 351 -0.40 -7.29 25.73
N TYR A 352 -1.47 -7.10 24.94
CA TYR A 352 -2.74 -7.77 25.16
C TYR A 352 -2.87 -8.98 24.23
N TRP A 353 -3.23 -10.13 24.80
CA TRP A 353 -3.38 -11.41 24.11
C TRP A 353 -4.77 -11.99 24.38
N ASP A 354 -5.66 -12.00 23.39
CA ASP A 354 -7.07 -12.37 23.62
C ASP A 354 -7.32 -13.85 23.95
N ASN A 355 -6.31 -14.71 23.76
CA ASN A 355 -6.34 -16.13 24.12
C ASN A 355 -5.69 -16.43 25.48
N LEU A 356 -5.10 -15.44 26.15
CA LEU A 356 -4.49 -15.62 27.47
C LEU A 356 -5.58 -15.66 28.54
N GLN A 357 -5.61 -16.75 29.31
CA GLN A 357 -6.37 -16.81 30.55
C GLN A 357 -5.57 -16.10 31.65
N ALA A 358 -5.65 -14.78 31.65
CA ALA A 358 -4.85 -13.92 32.52
C ALA A 358 -5.33 -13.97 33.98
N LEU A 359 -4.43 -13.65 34.91
CA LEU A 359 -4.69 -13.58 36.34
C LEU A 359 -4.03 -12.32 36.91
N ASP A 360 -4.80 -11.49 37.61
CA ASP A 360 -4.32 -10.28 38.27
C ASP A 360 -4.70 -10.35 39.75
N VAL A 361 -3.74 -10.69 40.61
CA VAL A 361 -3.95 -10.86 42.05
C VAL A 361 -3.77 -9.54 42.80
N ASN A 362 -2.96 -8.62 42.27
CA ASN A 362 -2.59 -7.37 42.95
C ASN A 362 -3.47 -6.17 42.55
N GLY A 363 -4.27 -6.30 41.48
CA GLY A 363 -5.20 -5.31 40.95
C GLY A 363 -4.54 -4.19 40.15
N ASP A 364 -3.38 -4.44 39.53
CA ASP A 364 -2.64 -3.44 38.75
C ASP A 364 -2.96 -3.44 37.23
N GLU A 365 -3.99 -4.19 36.83
CA GLU A 365 -4.44 -4.36 35.44
C GLU A 365 -3.44 -5.10 34.53
N ARG A 366 -2.41 -5.71 35.12
CA ARG A 366 -1.47 -6.61 34.42
C ARG A 366 -1.59 -8.05 34.95
N SER A 367 -1.32 -8.98 34.07
CA SER A 367 -1.32 -10.41 34.36
C SER A 367 -0.05 -10.80 35.12
N ASP A 368 -0.22 -11.46 36.26
CA ASP A 368 0.84 -12.17 36.99
C ASP A 368 1.31 -13.43 36.25
N LEU A 369 0.58 -13.87 35.22
CA LEU A 369 0.96 -14.97 34.31
C LEU A 369 1.61 -14.42 33.05
N SER A 370 2.75 -15.01 32.67
CA SER A 370 3.46 -14.68 31.42
C SER A 370 2.81 -15.32 30.19
N TYR A 371 2.98 -14.66 29.04
CA TYR A 371 2.63 -15.23 27.74
C TYR A 371 3.90 -15.70 27.00
N GLU A 372 4.00 -16.99 26.67
CA GLU A 372 5.15 -17.57 25.98
C GLU A 372 4.94 -17.63 24.46
N MET A 373 5.94 -17.22 23.69
CA MET A 373 5.92 -17.33 22.22
C MET A 373 6.53 -18.66 21.79
N ASN A 374 5.72 -19.55 21.23
CA ASN A 374 6.15 -20.90 20.87
C ASN A 374 6.81 -20.93 19.46
N PRO A 375 8.09 -21.35 19.33
CA PRO A 375 8.74 -21.50 18.02
C PRO A 375 8.26 -22.73 17.24
N PHE A 376 7.55 -23.68 17.85
CA PHE A 376 7.33 -25.02 17.32
C PHE A 376 6.88 -25.03 15.87
N PHE A 377 5.81 -24.28 15.57
CA PHE A 377 5.24 -24.26 14.22
C PHE A 377 6.17 -23.58 13.21
N LEU A 378 6.82 -22.48 13.60
CA LEU A 378 7.78 -21.78 12.76
C LEU A 378 8.98 -22.68 12.42
N ALA A 379 9.64 -23.25 13.43
CA ALA A 379 10.79 -24.12 13.25
C ALA A 379 10.48 -25.35 12.37
N LEU A 380 9.30 -25.93 12.56
CA LEU A 380 8.88 -27.11 11.81
C LEU A 380 8.56 -26.81 10.34
N THR A 381 7.91 -25.67 10.09
CA THR A 381 7.55 -25.26 8.72
C THR A 381 8.73 -24.65 7.96
N ASP A 382 9.71 -24.08 8.66
CA ASP A 382 10.99 -23.66 8.09
C ASP A 382 11.79 -24.89 7.61
N ALA A 383 11.84 -25.95 8.42
CA ALA A 383 12.52 -27.20 8.04
C ALA A 383 11.79 -27.99 6.95
N VAL A 384 10.44 -28.03 7.00
CA VAL A 384 9.60 -28.80 6.06
C VAL A 384 8.33 -27.99 5.72
N PRO A 385 8.36 -27.14 4.66
CA PRO A 385 7.24 -26.25 4.31
C PRO A 385 5.87 -26.94 4.15
N PRO A 386 5.76 -28.17 3.59
CA PRO A 386 4.48 -28.87 3.50
C PRO A 386 3.76 -29.11 4.83
N TYR A 387 4.45 -29.02 5.97
CA TYR A 387 3.81 -29.19 7.28
C TYR A 387 2.82 -28.08 7.66
N GLN A 388 2.80 -26.98 6.91
CA GLN A 388 1.74 -25.96 7.03
C GLN A 388 0.34 -26.56 6.83
N LEU A 389 0.20 -27.65 6.05
CA LEU A 389 -1.08 -28.34 5.81
C LEU A 389 -1.67 -29.01 7.07
N PHE A 390 -0.84 -29.29 8.08
CA PHE A 390 -1.25 -29.96 9.32
C PHE A 390 -1.48 -28.99 10.49
N PHE A 391 -1.49 -27.68 10.20
CA PHE A 391 -1.75 -26.66 11.19
C PHE A 391 -3.07 -26.91 11.94
N GLN A 392 -3.03 -26.80 13.28
CA GLN A 392 -4.16 -27.11 14.18
C GLN A 392 -4.73 -28.54 14.08
N SER A 393 -4.03 -29.46 13.40
CA SER A 393 -4.38 -30.87 13.50
C SER A 393 -4.18 -31.35 14.94
N PRO A 394 -5.03 -32.26 15.46
CA PRO A 394 -4.90 -32.74 16.84
C PRO A 394 -3.51 -33.28 17.19
N GLY A 395 -2.82 -33.90 16.22
CA GLY A 395 -1.45 -34.39 16.39
C GLY A 395 -0.43 -33.26 16.56
N PHE A 396 -0.58 -32.15 15.83
CA PHE A 396 0.31 -30.99 15.95
C PHE A 396 0.10 -30.25 17.27
N VAL A 397 -1.15 -30.06 17.70
CA VAL A 397 -1.45 -29.46 19.02
C VAL A 397 -0.84 -30.31 20.14
N PHE A 398 -0.94 -31.64 20.02
CA PHE A 398 -0.29 -32.55 20.96
C PHE A 398 1.25 -32.44 20.92
N LEU A 399 1.87 -32.46 19.74
CA LEU A 399 3.33 -32.33 19.61
C LEU A 399 3.84 -30.98 20.12
N GLU A 400 3.11 -29.91 19.87
CA GLU A 400 3.38 -28.57 20.40
C GLU A 400 3.36 -28.58 21.92
N SER A 401 2.40 -29.27 22.55
CA SER A 401 2.34 -29.40 24.02
C SER A 401 3.50 -30.20 24.62
N LEU A 402 4.10 -31.11 23.82
CA LEU A 402 5.30 -31.86 24.20
C LEU A 402 6.58 -31.07 23.92
N PHE A 403 6.49 -30.01 23.12
CA PHE A 403 7.63 -29.19 22.72
C PHE A 403 8.01 -28.25 23.87
N SER A 404 8.66 -28.80 24.89
CA SER A 404 9.33 -28.02 25.92
C SER A 404 10.69 -27.60 25.41
N VAL A 405 10.82 -26.36 24.91
CA VAL A 405 12.13 -25.81 24.57
C VAL A 405 12.90 -25.60 25.87
N GLY A 406 13.98 -26.35 26.08
CA GLY A 406 15.00 -25.96 27.04
C GLY A 406 15.77 -24.75 26.50
N GLY A 407 15.63 -23.59 27.13
CA GLY A 407 16.30 -22.34 26.74
C GLY A 407 15.62 -21.09 27.29
N ASP A 408 16.22 -19.92 27.05
CA ASP A 408 15.62 -18.60 27.31
C ASP A 408 14.46 -18.39 26.32
N GLN A 409 13.25 -18.75 26.73
CA GLN A 409 12.05 -18.55 25.91
C GLN A 409 11.66 -17.07 25.89
N ILE A 410 11.38 -16.55 24.70
CA ILE A 410 10.84 -15.20 24.54
C ILE A 410 9.41 -15.21 25.07
N ARG A 411 9.13 -14.30 26.01
CA ARG A 411 7.84 -14.19 26.68
C ARG A 411 7.50 -12.76 27.03
N ASP A 412 6.21 -12.46 27.05
CA ASP A 412 5.68 -11.27 27.70
C ASP A 412 5.53 -11.56 29.19
N THR A 413 6.24 -10.80 30.02
CA THR A 413 6.31 -11.05 31.46
C THR A 413 5.13 -10.52 32.25
N ALA A 414 4.44 -9.50 31.73
CA ALA A 414 3.31 -8.86 32.38
C ALA A 414 2.27 -8.40 31.35
N PRO A 415 1.57 -9.34 30.68
CA PRO A 415 0.49 -9.02 29.74
C PRO A 415 -0.59 -8.09 30.30
N LEU A 416 -1.23 -7.31 29.44
CA LEU A 416 -2.40 -6.50 29.84
C LEU A 416 -3.65 -7.38 30.03
N MET A 417 -4.46 -7.06 31.03
CA MET A 417 -5.74 -7.73 31.32
C MET A 417 -6.85 -7.39 30.32
N SER A 418 -6.75 -6.25 29.63
CA SER A 418 -7.76 -5.75 28.70
C SER A 418 -7.11 -5.07 27.50
N PRO A 419 -7.77 -5.07 26.33
CA PRO A 419 -7.25 -4.39 25.16
C PRO A 419 -7.20 -2.87 25.42
N VAL A 420 -6.18 -2.20 24.89
CA VAL A 420 -6.13 -0.73 24.90
C VAL A 420 -7.18 -0.21 23.93
N ILE A 421 -8.25 0.40 24.41
CA ILE A 421 -9.29 0.94 23.53
C ILE A 421 -8.67 2.05 22.67
N GLN A 422 -8.56 1.81 21.35
CA GLN A 422 -8.26 2.87 20.38
C GLN A 422 -9.60 3.47 19.93
N ASP A 423 -9.80 4.75 20.23
CA ASP A 423 -10.99 5.55 19.89
C ASP A 423 -11.13 5.75 18.38
N ASP A 424 -11.40 4.69 17.60
CA ASP A 424 -11.53 4.78 16.14
C ASP A 424 -12.71 3.95 15.55
N LEU A 425 -13.62 3.44 16.38
CA LEU A 425 -14.77 2.65 15.91
C LEU A 425 -16.15 3.29 16.07
N GLU A 426 -16.26 4.50 16.64
CA GLU A 426 -17.57 5.15 16.81
C GLU A 426 -18.11 5.81 15.52
N GLY A 427 -17.30 5.97 14.48
CA GLY A 427 -17.69 6.73 13.27
C GLY A 427 -18.48 6.00 12.17
N GLN A 428 -18.60 4.66 12.22
CA GLN A 428 -19.23 3.90 11.11
C GLN A 428 -20.23 2.80 11.54
N GLN A 429 -20.45 2.59 12.84
CA GLN A 429 -21.28 1.48 13.33
C GLN A 429 -22.78 1.78 13.41
N GLU A 430 -23.25 3.04 13.39
CA GLU A 430 -24.68 3.32 13.50
C GLU A 430 -25.50 2.98 12.23
N ALA A 431 -24.87 2.89 11.05
CA ALA A 431 -25.60 2.63 9.80
C ALA A 431 -25.77 1.13 9.45
N THR A 432 -25.01 0.23 10.09
CA THR A 432 -24.92 -1.18 9.67
C THR A 432 -25.75 -2.14 10.51
N VAL A 433 -26.00 -1.84 11.80
CA VAL A 433 -26.77 -2.75 12.69
C VAL A 433 -28.18 -3.02 12.15
N GLY A 434 -28.85 -2.01 11.61
CA GLY A 434 -30.20 -2.16 11.04
C GLY A 434 -30.23 -3.01 9.78
N GLN A 435 -29.24 -2.87 8.89
CA GLN A 435 -29.16 -3.64 7.64
C GLN A 435 -28.73 -5.09 7.87
N THR A 436 -27.78 -5.32 8.77
CA THR A 436 -27.32 -6.65 9.17
C THR A 436 -28.43 -7.41 9.92
N GLY A 437 -29.21 -6.73 10.77
CA GLY A 437 -30.39 -7.31 11.42
C GLY A 437 -31.47 -7.73 10.42
N LEU A 438 -31.75 -6.91 9.39
CA LEU A 438 -32.69 -7.24 8.31
C LEU A 438 -32.23 -8.43 7.46
N LEU A 439 -30.95 -8.50 7.12
CA LEU A 439 -30.34 -9.64 6.42
C LEU A 439 -30.41 -10.93 7.25
N GLY A 440 -30.08 -10.85 8.54
CA GLY A 440 -30.18 -11.98 9.47
C GLY A 440 -31.62 -12.49 9.62
N ALA A 441 -32.60 -11.59 9.76
CA ALA A 441 -34.00 -11.94 9.80
C ALA A 441 -34.50 -12.57 8.48
N GLY A 442 -34.02 -12.06 7.34
CA GLY A 442 -34.32 -12.62 6.02
C GLY A 442 -33.79 -14.04 5.84
N LEU A 443 -32.53 -14.29 6.25
CA LEU A 443 -31.92 -15.62 6.22
C LEU A 443 -32.64 -16.61 7.16
N LEU A 444 -33.04 -16.16 8.35
CA LEU A 444 -33.84 -16.96 9.28
C LEU A 444 -35.20 -17.33 8.68
N MET A 445 -35.92 -16.36 8.09
CA MET A 445 -37.20 -16.64 7.43
C MET A 445 -37.04 -17.63 6.26
N PHE A 446 -35.98 -17.50 5.46
CA PHE A 446 -35.68 -18.44 4.39
C PHE A 446 -35.41 -19.86 4.92
N SER A 447 -34.65 -19.98 6.01
CA SER A 447 -34.38 -21.26 6.68
C SER A 447 -35.68 -21.90 7.18
N PHE A 448 -36.54 -21.14 7.87
CA PHE A 448 -37.85 -21.63 8.32
C PHE A 448 -38.76 -22.04 7.15
N LEU A 449 -38.76 -21.30 6.04
CA LEU A 449 -39.53 -21.63 4.85
C LEU A 449 -39.04 -22.96 4.22
N PHE A 450 -37.73 -23.17 4.13
CA PHE A 450 -37.14 -24.43 3.65
C PHE A 450 -37.50 -25.61 4.54
N ILE A 451 -37.39 -25.46 5.87
CA ILE A 451 -37.79 -26.49 6.83
C ILE A 451 -39.28 -26.80 6.69
N TYR A 452 -40.13 -25.78 6.60
CA TYR A 452 -41.58 -25.94 6.47
C TYR A 452 -41.99 -26.62 5.16
N LEU A 453 -41.41 -26.21 4.03
CA LEU A 453 -41.66 -26.82 2.71
C LEU A 453 -41.08 -28.24 2.63
N GLY A 454 -39.94 -28.50 3.28
CA GLY A 454 -39.33 -29.83 3.36
C GLY A 454 -40.15 -30.82 4.19
N VAL A 455 -40.73 -30.36 5.31
CA VAL A 455 -41.58 -31.18 6.19
C VAL A 455 -42.95 -31.48 5.58
N ARG A 456 -43.48 -30.61 4.70
CA ARG A 456 -44.75 -30.83 3.99
C ARG A 456 -44.68 -31.75 2.76
N ARG A 457 -43.50 -32.28 2.42
CA ARG A 457 -43.32 -33.24 1.31
C ARG A 457 -43.38 -34.73 1.74
N LYS A 458 -44.03 -35.04 2.85
CA LYS A 458 -44.39 -36.43 3.21
C LYS A 458 -45.84 -36.72 2.90
#